data_AF-A0A9Q8QE98-F1
#
_entry.id   AF-A0A9Q8QE98-F1
#
_cell.length_a   1.000
_cell.length_b   1.000
_cell.length_c   1.000
_cell.angle_alpha   90.00
_cell.angle_beta   90.00
_cell.angle_gamma   90.00
#
_symmetry.space_group_name_H-M   'P 1'
#
loop_
_entity.id
_entity.type
_entity.pdbx_description
1 polymer ?
#
loop_
_entity_poly.entity_id
_entity_poly.type
_entity_poly.pdbx_seq_one_letter_code
_entity_poly.pdbx_strand_id
1 'polypeptide(L)'
;MLGARHPASSTATDRGRHGQHDEVGRERDAAAAVAAAATSEPLASGVARLEPTSRMTGHQWFYIFVLDGLGAMVLSGGVNFAIAYAMYTTQDTHERPIRLLGLPNTLAGDAAVTIIVQCIITWFVEWALVAHDLAHRSVHPIGWVTFPSSSSSSTSQRLLRWWLFLPVTGGVGDEEQQQADASSPQSSVELVQRVRVNSLAAVFQQGLRGFLLAVPSFLVLWPISVGVLTTIGRKDGADWVFEDRWAPQVFKLVLGGVLGLLTTPLMAMFWLARAGWEAAGCGSRQP
;
A
#
# COMPACT_ATOMS: atom_id res chain seq x y z
N MET A 1 -7.68 77.80 -21.00
CA MET A 1 -6.53 77.24 -21.74
C MET A 1 -5.96 76.11 -20.90
N LEU A 2 -6.27 74.86 -21.25
CA LEU A 2 -5.41 73.95 -22.03
C LEU A 2 -4.16 73.49 -21.26
N GLY A 3 -4.02 72.18 -21.06
CA GLY A 3 -2.68 71.55 -21.03
C GLY A 3 -2.42 70.49 -19.96
N ALA A 4 -2.65 69.23 -20.34
CA ALA A 4 -2.19 67.96 -19.77
C ALA A 4 -0.77 67.90 -19.16
N ARG A 5 -0.53 66.97 -18.20
CA ARG A 5 0.24 65.72 -18.40
C ARG A 5 0.37 64.84 -17.13
N HIS A 6 0.46 63.54 -17.43
CA HIS A 6 0.63 62.27 -16.71
C HIS A 6 1.35 62.15 -15.34
N PRO A 7 1.16 60.98 -14.65
CA PRO A 7 1.53 60.71 -13.27
C PRO A 7 2.88 60.00 -13.12
N ALA A 8 3.49 60.11 -11.94
CA ALA A 8 4.64 59.31 -11.52
C ALA A 8 4.24 58.27 -10.47
N SER A 9 4.65 57.05 -10.76
CA SER A 9 4.58 55.81 -9.99
C SER A 9 5.34 55.84 -8.66
N SER A 10 4.82 55.14 -7.65
CA SER A 10 5.67 54.36 -6.74
C SER A 10 4.94 53.09 -6.30
N THR A 11 5.67 52.00 -6.50
CA THR A 11 5.37 50.58 -6.38
C THR A 11 5.24 50.10 -4.93
N ALA A 12 4.13 49.41 -4.62
CA ALA A 12 4.01 48.58 -3.42
C ALA A 12 3.64 47.14 -3.83
N THR A 13 4.70 46.35 -3.98
CA THR A 13 4.84 44.93 -3.61
C THR A 13 3.57 44.07 -3.57
N ASP A 14 3.18 43.54 -4.73
CA ASP A 14 2.38 42.32 -4.87
C ASP A 14 3.34 41.12 -4.94
N ARG A 15 3.53 40.40 -3.83
CA ARG A 15 4.42 39.23 -3.73
C ARG A 15 3.84 38.12 -2.86
N GLY A 16 2.51 37.97 -2.86
CA GLY A 16 1.81 37.05 -1.96
C GLY A 16 0.97 35.97 -2.62
N ARG A 17 0.90 35.87 -3.96
CA ARG A 17 -0.14 35.05 -4.62
C ARG A 17 0.32 34.05 -5.66
N HIS A 18 1.62 33.95 -5.94
CA HIS A 18 2.13 33.02 -6.97
C HIS A 18 2.73 31.70 -6.43
N GLY A 19 2.96 31.55 -5.12
CA GLY A 19 3.56 30.30 -4.58
C GLY A 19 2.56 29.15 -4.35
N GLN A 20 1.28 29.46 -4.09
CA GLN A 20 0.31 28.46 -3.62
C GLN A 20 -0.41 27.71 -4.76
N HIS A 21 -0.37 28.25 -5.99
CA HIS A 21 -0.91 27.56 -7.16
C HIS A 21 0.09 26.55 -7.78
N ASP A 22 1.39 26.75 -7.57
CA ASP A 22 2.43 25.89 -8.16
C ASP A 22 2.65 24.60 -7.35
N GLU A 23 2.45 24.61 -6.02
CA GLU A 23 2.56 23.40 -5.18
C GLU A 23 1.37 22.45 -5.36
N VAL A 24 0.15 22.98 -5.46
CA VAL A 24 -1.06 22.18 -5.73
C VAL A 24 -1.02 21.59 -7.14
N GLY A 25 -0.40 22.29 -8.10
CA GLY A 25 -0.10 21.76 -9.43
C GLY A 25 0.88 20.59 -9.36
N ARG A 26 1.99 20.74 -8.62
CA ARG A 26 3.03 19.72 -8.49
C ARG A 26 2.56 18.45 -7.76
N GLU A 27 1.69 18.58 -6.76
CA GLU A 27 1.07 17.43 -6.08
C GLU A 27 0.02 16.73 -6.96
N ARG A 28 -0.75 17.49 -7.76
CA ARG A 28 -1.65 16.92 -8.77
C ARG A 28 -0.88 16.25 -9.89
N ASP A 29 0.26 16.79 -10.30
CA ASP A 29 1.12 16.22 -11.33
C ASP A 29 1.87 14.98 -10.82
N ALA A 30 2.24 14.93 -9.53
CA ALA A 30 2.78 13.73 -8.89
C ALA A 30 1.69 12.64 -8.72
N ALA A 31 0.49 13.01 -8.28
CA ALA A 31 -0.65 12.10 -8.21
C ALA A 31 -1.10 11.63 -9.60
N ALA A 32 -1.04 12.50 -10.61
CA ALA A 32 -1.30 12.18 -12.01
C ALA A 32 -0.16 11.36 -12.62
N ALA A 33 1.10 11.51 -12.19
CA ALA A 33 2.21 10.65 -12.61
C ALA A 33 2.08 9.24 -12.01
N VAL A 34 1.59 9.11 -10.77
CA VAL A 34 1.25 7.82 -10.15
C VAL A 34 0.02 7.19 -10.82
N ALA A 35 -0.98 7.99 -11.20
CA ALA A 35 -2.15 7.54 -11.97
C ALA A 35 -1.80 7.21 -13.44
N ALA A 36 -0.87 7.93 -14.06
CA ALA A 36 -0.38 7.68 -15.41
C ALA A 36 0.54 6.45 -15.47
N ALA A 37 1.32 6.20 -14.41
CA ALA A 37 2.05 4.94 -14.24
C ALA A 37 1.08 3.75 -14.16
N ALA A 38 -0.11 3.94 -13.55
CA ALA A 38 -1.18 2.95 -13.53
C ALA A 38 -1.96 2.81 -14.85
N THR A 39 -1.69 3.67 -15.86
CA THR A 39 -2.45 3.72 -17.12
C THR A 39 -1.56 3.72 -18.36
N SER A 40 -0.49 2.93 -18.37
CA SER A 40 0.26 2.66 -19.61
C SER A 40 -0.30 1.42 -20.34
N GLU A 41 -0.57 1.63 -21.62
CA GLU A 41 -1.21 0.77 -22.63
C GLU A 41 -0.73 -0.70 -22.68
N PRO A 42 -1.60 -1.64 -23.12
CA PRO A 42 -1.29 -3.06 -23.17
C PRO A 42 -0.42 -3.38 -24.37
N LEU A 43 0.87 -3.60 -24.14
CA LEU A 43 1.76 -4.09 -25.20
C LEU A 43 1.53 -5.59 -25.40
N ALA A 44 0.63 -5.88 -26.33
CA ALA A 44 0.45 -7.17 -26.95
C ALA A 44 1.78 -7.65 -27.55
N SER A 45 2.49 -8.49 -26.82
CA SER A 45 3.48 -9.43 -27.37
C SER A 45 3.55 -10.61 -26.40
N GLY A 46 3.52 -11.83 -26.95
CA GLY A 46 3.42 -13.07 -26.17
C GLY A 46 4.46 -13.14 -25.06
N VAL A 47 4.02 -12.87 -23.83
CA VAL A 47 4.84 -13.04 -22.64
C VAL A 47 5.05 -14.55 -22.49
N ALA A 48 6.22 -15.04 -22.92
CA ALA A 48 6.71 -16.32 -22.44
C ALA A 48 6.67 -16.25 -20.91
N ARG A 49 5.69 -16.97 -20.34
CA ARG A 49 5.29 -16.89 -18.94
C ARG A 49 6.42 -17.51 -18.12
N LEU A 50 6.94 -16.78 -17.14
CA LEU A 50 8.09 -17.25 -16.34
C LEU A 50 7.73 -18.54 -15.61
N GLU A 51 8.61 -19.54 -15.68
CA GLU A 51 8.42 -20.79 -14.95
C GLU A 51 8.50 -20.54 -13.44
N PRO A 52 7.52 -21.02 -12.65
CA PRO A 52 7.55 -20.89 -11.20
C PRO A 52 8.75 -21.60 -10.60
N THR A 53 9.41 -20.96 -9.63
CA THR A 53 10.62 -21.55 -9.03
C THR A 53 10.25 -22.64 -8.02
N SER A 54 10.91 -23.79 -8.11
CA SER A 54 10.68 -24.96 -7.25
C SER A 54 11.33 -24.87 -5.87
N ARG A 55 12.24 -23.92 -5.65
CA ARG A 55 12.90 -23.61 -4.37
C ARG A 55 13.10 -22.10 -4.25
N MET A 56 13.24 -21.61 -3.02
CA MET A 56 13.58 -20.20 -2.78
C MET A 56 14.99 -19.92 -3.29
N THR A 57 15.11 -19.07 -4.30
CA THR A 57 16.41 -18.64 -4.84
C THR A 57 17.03 -17.56 -3.97
N GLY A 58 18.36 -17.43 -3.99
CA GLY A 58 19.05 -16.34 -3.30
C GLY A 58 18.60 -14.95 -3.77
N HIS A 59 18.26 -14.82 -5.06
CA HIS A 59 17.70 -13.58 -5.63
C HIS A 59 16.32 -13.25 -5.04
N GLN A 60 15.42 -14.24 -4.94
CA GLN A 60 14.11 -14.04 -4.28
C GLN A 60 14.27 -13.68 -2.80
N TRP A 61 15.21 -14.33 -2.10
CA TRP A 61 15.48 -13.99 -0.70
C TRP A 61 15.97 -12.54 -0.55
N PHE A 62 16.91 -12.12 -1.41
CA PHE A 62 17.41 -10.74 -1.41
C PHE A 62 16.30 -9.74 -1.71
N TYR A 63 15.47 -10.01 -2.71
CA TYR A 63 14.30 -9.19 -3.05
C TYR A 63 13.36 -9.04 -1.84
N ILE A 64 12.89 -10.14 -1.28
CA ILE A 64 11.88 -10.14 -0.21
C ILE A 64 12.40 -9.50 1.09
N PHE A 65 13.61 -9.84 1.52
CA PHE A 65 14.08 -9.43 2.85
C PHE A 65 14.93 -8.16 2.84
N VAL A 66 15.67 -7.90 1.76
CA VAL A 66 16.54 -6.72 1.68
C VAL A 66 15.82 -5.57 0.99
N LEU A 67 15.24 -5.79 -0.19
CA LEU A 67 14.54 -4.71 -0.90
C LEU A 67 13.19 -4.41 -0.23
N ASP A 68 12.33 -5.40 -0.09
CA ASP A 68 11.02 -5.18 0.53
C ASP A 68 11.17 -5.03 2.04
N GLY A 69 11.92 -5.89 2.73
CA GLY A 69 12.12 -5.74 4.19
C GLY A 69 12.89 -4.48 4.60
N LEU A 70 14.20 -4.45 4.37
CA LEU A 70 15.06 -3.36 4.84
C LEU A 70 14.82 -2.06 4.07
N GLY A 71 14.63 -2.13 2.75
CA GLY A 71 14.32 -0.96 1.92
C GLY A 71 13.01 -0.30 2.35
N ALA A 72 11.94 -1.07 2.56
CA ALA A 72 10.69 -0.49 3.03
C ALA A 72 10.75 -0.03 4.49
N MET A 73 11.58 -0.62 5.35
CA MET A 73 11.84 -0.09 6.69
C MET A 73 12.36 1.36 6.62
N VAL A 74 13.36 1.61 5.78
CA VAL A 74 13.95 2.95 5.62
C VAL A 74 12.95 3.92 5.00
N LEU A 75 12.30 3.51 3.91
CA LEU A 75 11.35 4.37 3.19
C LEU A 75 10.12 4.69 4.05
N SER A 76 9.50 3.68 4.65
CA SER A 76 8.31 3.85 5.47
C SER A 76 8.59 4.63 6.76
N GLY A 77 9.72 4.35 7.42
CA GLY A 77 10.17 5.12 8.58
C GLY A 77 10.41 6.58 8.22
N GLY A 78 11.10 6.84 7.10
CA GLY A 78 11.35 8.20 6.60
C GLY A 78 10.07 8.98 6.29
N VAL A 79 9.09 8.37 5.59
CA VAL A 79 7.81 9.01 5.28
C VAL A 79 7.01 9.32 6.56
N ASN A 80 6.92 8.36 7.49
CA ASN A 80 6.22 8.60 8.76
C ASN A 80 6.91 9.68 9.60
N PHE A 81 8.24 9.72 9.61
CA PHE A 81 9.01 10.78 10.25
C PHE A 81 8.69 12.15 9.63
N ALA A 82 8.69 12.26 8.30
CA ALA A 82 8.44 13.52 7.61
C ALA A 82 7.03 14.06 7.90
N ILE A 83 6.01 13.19 7.85
CA ILE A 83 4.63 13.55 8.19
C ILE A 83 4.55 14.01 9.64
N ALA A 84 5.14 13.27 10.57
CA ALA A 84 5.15 13.63 11.99
C ALA A 84 5.89 14.94 12.24
N TYR A 85 7.01 15.16 11.56
CA TYR A 85 7.78 16.40 11.67
C TYR A 85 6.94 17.57 11.22
N ALA A 86 6.35 17.51 10.02
CA ALA A 86 5.48 18.56 9.52
C ALA A 86 4.29 18.81 10.45
N MET A 87 3.60 17.76 10.90
CA MET A 87 2.41 17.87 11.73
C MET A 87 2.71 18.47 13.12
N TYR A 88 3.69 17.95 13.86
CA TYR A 88 3.91 18.37 15.24
C TYR A 88 4.69 19.68 15.36
N THR A 89 5.49 20.06 14.37
CA THR A 89 6.23 21.34 14.38
C THR A 89 5.42 22.54 13.91
N THR A 90 4.31 22.31 13.19
CA THR A 90 3.44 23.38 12.69
C THR A 90 2.23 23.65 13.58
N GLN A 91 1.94 22.76 14.54
CA GLN A 91 0.85 22.92 15.50
C GLN A 91 1.26 23.80 16.69
N ASP A 92 0.32 24.63 17.17
CA ASP A 92 0.47 25.39 18.41
C ASP A 92 0.39 24.47 19.63
N THR A 93 1.52 23.84 19.95
CA THR A 93 1.66 22.90 21.07
C THR A 93 1.60 23.56 22.45
N HIS A 94 1.68 24.89 22.51
CA HIS A 94 1.42 25.67 23.73
C HIS A 94 -0.07 25.70 24.12
N GLU A 95 -0.98 25.79 23.14
CA GLU A 95 -2.43 25.77 23.40
C GLU A 95 -2.99 24.34 23.42
N ARG A 96 -2.38 23.44 22.63
CA ARG A 96 -2.84 22.06 22.44
C ARG A 96 -1.67 21.08 22.60
N PRO A 97 -1.31 20.71 23.84
CA PRO A 97 -0.18 19.82 24.08
C PRO A 97 -0.40 18.46 23.43
N ILE A 98 0.69 17.85 22.97
CA ILE A 98 0.68 16.50 22.40
C ILE A 98 0.50 15.51 23.55
N ARG A 99 -0.55 14.72 23.47
CA ARG A 99 -1.00 13.81 24.52
C ARG A 99 -0.90 12.36 24.05
N LEU A 100 -0.77 11.42 24.99
CA LEU A 100 -0.77 10.00 24.65
C LEU A 100 -2.15 9.56 24.17
N LEU A 101 -3.17 9.72 25.02
CA LEU A 101 -4.54 9.28 24.73
C LEU A 101 -5.52 10.43 24.50
N GLY A 102 -5.25 11.61 25.08
CA GLY A 102 -6.14 12.76 24.98
C GLY A 102 -6.22 13.37 23.58
N LEU A 103 -7.44 13.72 23.16
CA LEU A 103 -7.69 14.56 21.97
C LEU A 103 -7.35 16.03 22.28
N PRO A 104 -7.02 16.87 21.27
CA PRO A 104 -7.03 16.60 19.83
C PRO A 104 -5.74 15.98 19.26
N ASN A 105 -4.60 16.13 19.94
CA ASN A 105 -3.29 15.70 19.44
C ASN A 105 -2.84 14.40 20.12
N THR A 106 -3.44 13.26 19.71
CA THR A 106 -3.20 11.94 20.32
C THR A 106 -2.13 11.14 19.58
N LEU A 107 -1.03 10.78 20.26
CA LEU A 107 -0.03 9.88 19.70
C LEU A 107 -0.53 8.45 19.53
N ALA A 108 -1.37 7.95 20.45
CA ALA A 108 -1.92 6.61 20.36
C ALA A 108 -2.92 6.47 19.21
N GLY A 109 -3.76 7.50 18.98
CA GLY A 109 -4.64 7.56 17.82
C GLY A 109 -3.84 7.62 16.52
N ASP A 110 -2.82 8.47 16.47
CA ASP A 110 -1.93 8.58 15.32
C ASP A 110 -1.19 7.28 15.00
N ALA A 111 -0.79 6.51 16.02
CA ALA A 111 -0.20 5.19 15.85
C ALA A 111 -1.21 4.17 15.28
N ALA A 112 -2.45 4.17 15.78
CA ALA A 112 -3.51 3.31 15.29
C ALA A 112 -3.80 3.58 13.80
N VAL A 113 -3.94 4.85 13.44
CA VAL A 113 -4.19 5.28 12.06
C VAL A 113 -3.02 4.90 11.16
N THR A 114 -1.76 5.14 11.58
CA THR A 114 -0.58 4.72 10.82
C THR A 114 -0.62 3.23 10.52
N ILE A 115 -0.88 2.38 11.51
CA ILE A 115 -0.87 0.92 11.30
C ILE A 115 -1.90 0.50 10.25
N ILE A 116 -3.13 1.00 10.37
CA ILE A 116 -4.22 0.64 9.47
C ILE A 116 -3.98 1.18 8.06
N VAL A 117 -3.76 2.49 7.93
CA VAL A 117 -3.64 3.17 6.64
C VAL A 117 -2.40 2.69 5.89
N GLN A 118 -1.27 2.56 6.59
CA GLN A 118 -0.03 2.07 5.98
C GLN A 118 -0.22 0.66 5.43
N CYS A 119 -0.79 -0.28 6.20
CA CYS A 119 -1.00 -1.64 5.70
C CYS A 119 -1.91 -1.69 4.46
N ILE A 120 -2.94 -0.85 4.41
CA ILE A 120 -3.83 -0.77 3.23
C ILE A 120 -3.06 -0.22 2.03
N ILE A 121 -2.37 0.92 2.18
CA ILE A 121 -1.62 1.54 1.07
C ILE A 121 -0.51 0.62 0.59
N THR A 122 0.29 0.08 1.51
CA THR A 122 1.38 -0.85 1.21
C THR A 122 0.88 -2.07 0.45
N TRP A 123 -0.29 -2.63 0.79
CA TRP A 123 -0.87 -3.74 0.05
C TRP A 123 -1.02 -3.45 -1.46
N PHE A 124 -1.46 -2.25 -1.81
CA PHE A 124 -1.59 -1.81 -3.20
C PHE A 124 -0.26 -1.50 -3.87
N VAL A 125 0.68 -0.88 -3.12
CA VAL A 125 2.03 -0.61 -3.63
C VAL A 125 2.74 -1.91 -3.97
N GLU A 126 2.73 -2.90 -3.08
CA GLU A 126 3.34 -4.20 -3.30
C GLU A 126 2.70 -4.97 -4.46
N TRP A 127 1.37 -4.87 -4.59
CA TRP A 127 0.68 -5.43 -5.74
C TRP A 127 1.23 -4.86 -7.06
N ALA A 128 1.39 -3.53 -7.14
CA ALA A 128 1.87 -2.85 -8.33
C ALA A 128 3.35 -3.15 -8.61
N LEU A 129 4.21 -3.12 -7.59
CA LEU A 129 5.64 -3.39 -7.70
C LEU A 129 5.90 -4.83 -8.15
N VAL A 130 5.29 -5.82 -7.49
CA VAL A 130 5.47 -7.23 -7.87
C VAL A 130 4.92 -7.48 -9.28
N ALA A 131 3.78 -6.90 -9.65
CA ALA A 131 3.26 -7.02 -11.01
C ALA A 131 4.22 -6.44 -12.06
N HIS A 132 4.82 -5.28 -11.76
CA HIS A 132 5.81 -4.62 -12.61
C HIS A 132 7.09 -5.43 -12.75
N ASP A 133 7.62 -5.97 -11.64
CA ASP A 133 8.84 -6.77 -11.61
C ASP A 133 8.67 -8.13 -12.31
N LEU A 134 7.50 -8.74 -12.19
CA LEU A 134 7.15 -9.95 -12.94
C LEU A 134 7.06 -9.67 -14.44
N ALA A 135 6.48 -8.52 -14.84
CA ALA A 135 6.39 -8.12 -16.25
C ALA A 135 7.76 -7.88 -16.89
N HIS A 136 8.72 -7.34 -16.12
CA HIS A 136 10.09 -7.09 -16.58
C HIS A 136 11.03 -8.29 -16.41
N ARG A 137 10.53 -9.42 -15.87
CA ARG A 137 11.30 -10.63 -15.57
C ARG A 137 12.44 -10.41 -14.57
N SER A 138 12.31 -9.39 -13.71
CA SER A 138 13.26 -9.09 -12.63
C SER A 138 13.20 -10.13 -11.51
N VAL A 139 12.02 -10.73 -11.28
CA VAL A 139 11.76 -11.72 -10.23
C VAL A 139 10.94 -12.87 -10.81
N HIS A 140 11.16 -14.09 -10.29
CA HIS A 140 10.39 -15.27 -10.68
C HIS A 140 9.26 -15.54 -9.68
N PRO A 141 8.08 -16.01 -10.13
CA PRO A 141 7.00 -16.42 -9.26
C PRO A 141 7.41 -17.56 -8.30
N ILE A 142 6.81 -17.58 -7.11
CA ILE A 142 7.04 -18.65 -6.13
C ILE A 142 6.20 -19.88 -6.48
N GLY A 143 6.85 -20.99 -6.87
CA GLY A 143 6.19 -22.24 -7.24
C GLY A 143 6.18 -23.32 -6.15
N TRP A 144 6.96 -23.14 -5.07
CA TRP A 144 7.11 -24.15 -4.01
C TRP A 144 5.96 -24.15 -2.99
N VAL A 145 5.13 -23.11 -2.95
CA VAL A 145 3.95 -23.07 -2.08
C VAL A 145 2.84 -23.88 -2.73
N THR A 146 2.55 -25.06 -2.16
CA THR A 146 1.58 -26.00 -2.72
C THR A 146 0.16 -25.42 -2.72
N PHE A 147 -0.54 -25.61 -3.83
CA PHE A 147 -1.95 -25.26 -3.96
C PHE A 147 -2.79 -26.06 -2.95
N PRO A 148 -3.70 -25.44 -2.17
CA PRO A 148 -4.61 -26.20 -1.31
C PRO A 148 -5.61 -27.00 -2.17
N SER A 149 -5.38 -28.32 -2.28
CA SER A 149 -6.22 -29.26 -3.05
C SER A 149 -7.70 -29.15 -2.68
N SER A 150 -8.56 -29.14 -3.70
CA SER A 150 -10.03 -28.93 -3.64
C SER A 150 -10.83 -30.02 -2.92
N SER A 151 -10.17 -31.00 -2.30
CA SER A 151 -10.81 -32.22 -1.81
C SER A 151 -11.42 -32.12 -0.40
N SER A 152 -11.28 -31.00 0.31
CA SER A 152 -11.81 -30.86 1.68
C SER A 152 -12.86 -29.75 1.78
N SER A 153 -14.05 -30.11 2.23
CA SER A 153 -15.25 -29.28 2.32
C SER A 153 -15.26 -28.31 3.52
N SER A 154 -14.08 -28.02 4.09
CA SER A 154 -13.95 -27.18 5.29
C SER A 154 -14.21 -25.69 5.00
N THR A 155 -15.05 -25.04 5.81
CA THR A 155 -15.32 -23.60 5.76
C THR A 155 -14.05 -22.76 5.84
N SER A 156 -13.06 -23.19 6.63
CA SER A 156 -11.76 -22.53 6.74
C SER A 156 -10.99 -22.54 5.42
N GLN A 157 -11.16 -23.57 4.61
CA GLN A 157 -10.54 -23.66 3.30
C GLN A 157 -11.23 -22.75 2.27
N ARG A 158 -12.55 -22.55 2.39
CA ARG A 158 -13.27 -21.53 1.59
C ARG A 158 -12.80 -20.12 1.94
N LEU A 159 -12.61 -19.83 3.23
CA LEU A 159 -12.09 -18.53 3.68
C LEU A 159 -10.65 -18.31 3.23
N LEU A 160 -9.80 -19.34 3.32
CA LEU A 160 -8.42 -19.28 2.82
C LEU A 160 -8.38 -19.06 1.30
N ARG A 161 -9.22 -19.76 0.53
CA ARG A 161 -9.32 -19.56 -0.94
C ARG A 161 -9.82 -18.16 -1.30
N TRP A 162 -10.82 -17.66 -0.57
CA TRP A 162 -11.30 -16.29 -0.72
C TRP A 162 -10.18 -15.27 -0.40
N TRP A 163 -9.42 -15.50 0.67
CA TRP A 163 -8.28 -14.66 1.05
C TRP A 163 -7.18 -14.70 -0.03
N LEU A 164 -6.87 -15.87 -0.58
CA LEU A 164 -5.84 -16.14 -1.60
C LEU A 164 -6.27 -15.86 -3.05
N PHE A 165 -7.46 -15.32 -3.32
CA PHE A 165 -8.00 -15.07 -4.68
C PHE A 165 -8.16 -16.33 -5.58
N LEU A 166 -8.34 -17.50 -4.99
CA LEU A 166 -8.57 -18.73 -5.75
C LEU A 166 -10.05 -18.82 -6.18
N PRO A 167 -10.38 -19.12 -7.45
CA PRO A 167 -11.77 -19.30 -7.87
C PRO A 167 -12.44 -20.40 -7.03
N VAL A 168 -13.64 -20.11 -6.52
CA VAL A 168 -14.46 -21.10 -5.82
C VAL A 168 -15.07 -22.00 -6.88
N THR A 169 -14.46 -23.15 -7.13
CA THR A 169 -15.04 -24.18 -8.00
C THR A 169 -16.29 -24.73 -7.31
N GLY A 170 -17.48 -24.42 -7.84
CA GLY A 170 -18.74 -24.98 -7.36
C GLY A 170 -19.91 -24.00 -7.23
N GLY A 171 -19.87 -22.82 -7.85
CA GLY A 171 -21.06 -21.99 -8.00
C GLY A 171 -21.94 -22.54 -9.11
N VAL A 172 -23.22 -22.77 -8.82
CA VAL A 172 -24.27 -23.31 -9.75
C VAL A 172 -24.45 -22.46 -11.03
N GLY A 173 -23.77 -21.32 -11.17
CA GLY A 173 -23.77 -20.48 -12.38
C GLY A 173 -22.56 -20.63 -13.31
N ASP A 174 -21.54 -21.42 -12.94
CA ASP A 174 -20.30 -21.54 -13.74
C ASP A 174 -20.43 -22.53 -14.93
N GLU A 175 -21.43 -23.43 -14.90
CA GLU A 175 -21.62 -24.46 -15.94
C GLU A 175 -22.31 -23.91 -17.19
N GLU A 176 -23.26 -22.97 -17.06
CA GLU A 176 -23.94 -22.34 -18.21
C GLU A 176 -23.04 -21.33 -18.94
N GLN A 177 -22.14 -20.65 -18.24
CA GLN A 177 -21.23 -19.67 -18.85
C GLN A 177 -20.07 -20.34 -19.63
N GLN A 178 -19.67 -21.55 -19.24
CA GLN A 178 -18.53 -22.25 -19.84
C GLN A 178 -18.82 -22.87 -21.21
N GLN A 179 -20.09 -23.05 -21.57
CA GLN A 179 -20.47 -23.67 -22.85
C GLN A 179 -20.70 -22.65 -23.97
N ALA A 180 -20.85 -21.36 -23.67
CA ALA A 180 -21.04 -20.30 -24.65
C ALA A 180 -19.72 -19.71 -25.22
N ASP A 181 -18.61 -19.79 -24.48
CA ASP A 181 -17.36 -19.07 -24.79
C ASP A 181 -16.33 -19.86 -25.62
N ALA A 182 -16.67 -21.05 -26.12
CA ALA A 182 -15.75 -21.92 -26.89
C ALA A 182 -15.39 -21.40 -28.30
N SER A 183 -15.82 -20.20 -28.71
CA SER A 183 -15.71 -19.72 -30.10
C SER A 183 -14.83 -18.48 -30.32
N SER A 184 -14.12 -17.94 -29.32
CA SER A 184 -13.12 -16.87 -29.58
C SER A 184 -11.97 -16.83 -28.55
N PRO A 185 -10.71 -17.11 -28.95
CA PRO A 185 -9.61 -17.36 -28.01
C PRO A 185 -8.81 -16.13 -27.55
N GLN A 186 -9.19 -14.90 -27.93
CA GLN A 186 -8.36 -13.71 -27.64
C GLN A 186 -9.04 -12.59 -26.83
N SER A 187 -10.37 -12.54 -26.75
CA SER A 187 -11.10 -11.45 -26.06
C SER A 187 -11.32 -11.68 -24.56
N SER A 188 -11.35 -12.95 -24.12
CA SER A 188 -11.77 -13.33 -22.77
C SER A 188 -10.69 -13.14 -21.70
N VAL A 189 -9.40 -13.17 -22.06
CA VAL A 189 -8.31 -12.88 -21.11
C VAL A 189 -8.24 -11.38 -20.80
N GLU A 190 -8.45 -10.53 -21.81
CA GLU A 190 -8.43 -9.08 -21.66
C GLU A 190 -9.67 -8.55 -20.92
N LEU A 191 -10.84 -9.14 -21.17
CA LEU A 191 -12.09 -8.77 -20.48
C LEU A 191 -12.07 -9.17 -18.99
N VAL A 192 -11.57 -10.35 -18.64
CA VAL A 192 -11.48 -10.81 -17.25
C VAL A 192 -10.46 -9.99 -16.45
N GLN A 193 -9.37 -9.57 -17.09
CA GLN A 193 -8.36 -8.70 -16.48
C GLN A 193 -8.90 -7.26 -16.28
N ARG A 194 -9.64 -6.70 -17.25
CA ARG A 194 -10.23 -5.34 -17.16
C ARG A 194 -11.45 -5.27 -16.23
N VAL A 195 -12.28 -6.32 -16.15
CA VAL A 195 -13.49 -6.32 -15.30
C VAL A 195 -13.15 -6.51 -13.81
N ARG A 196 -12.03 -7.16 -13.47
CA ARG A 196 -11.65 -7.45 -12.07
C ARG A 196 -11.03 -6.26 -11.33
N VAL A 197 -10.50 -5.24 -12.00
CA VAL A 197 -9.92 -4.03 -11.36
C VAL A 197 -10.80 -2.78 -11.46
N ASN A 198 -11.79 -2.75 -12.37
CA ASN A 198 -12.69 -1.59 -12.52
C ASN A 198 -13.91 -1.61 -11.58
N SER A 199 -14.06 -2.64 -10.76
CA SER A 199 -15.14 -2.71 -9.78
C SER A 199 -14.70 -2.14 -8.44
N LEU A 200 -15.44 -1.17 -7.91
CA LEU A 200 -15.27 -0.67 -6.53
C LEU A 200 -15.26 -1.81 -5.50
N ALA A 201 -16.03 -2.88 -5.76
CA ALA A 201 -16.05 -4.06 -4.91
C ALA A 201 -14.69 -4.78 -4.90
N ALA A 202 -13.97 -4.81 -6.03
CA ALA A 202 -12.64 -5.40 -6.10
C ALA A 202 -11.60 -4.55 -5.37
N VAL A 203 -11.65 -3.22 -5.52
CA VAL A 203 -10.78 -2.30 -4.77
C VAL A 203 -11.03 -2.44 -3.26
N PHE A 204 -12.29 -2.45 -2.85
CA PHE A 204 -12.66 -2.66 -1.45
C PHE A 204 -12.17 -4.01 -0.92
N GLN A 205 -12.32 -5.08 -1.70
CA GLN A 205 -11.80 -6.40 -1.35
C GLN A 205 -10.27 -6.41 -1.21
N GLN A 206 -9.53 -5.68 -2.04
CA GLN A 206 -8.08 -5.53 -1.88
C GLN A 206 -7.74 -4.76 -0.61
N GLY A 207 -8.43 -3.64 -0.36
CA GLY A 207 -8.25 -2.84 0.85
C GLY A 207 -8.56 -3.64 2.12
N LEU A 208 -9.59 -4.49 2.10
CA LEU A 208 -9.92 -5.38 3.20
C LEU A 208 -8.79 -6.38 3.52
N ARG A 209 -8.03 -6.84 2.51
CA ARG A 209 -6.89 -7.75 2.75
C ARG A 209 -5.70 -7.02 3.36
N GLY A 210 -5.39 -5.82 2.87
CA GLY A 210 -4.44 -4.93 3.54
C GLY A 210 -4.85 -4.67 5.00
N PHE A 211 -6.14 -4.42 5.24
CA PHE A 211 -6.69 -4.27 6.60
C PHE A 211 -6.55 -5.54 7.45
N LEU A 212 -6.77 -6.73 6.89
CA LEU A 212 -6.59 -7.99 7.62
C LEU A 212 -5.14 -8.21 8.08
N LEU A 213 -4.14 -7.73 7.32
CA LEU A 213 -2.74 -7.69 7.77
C LEU A 213 -2.47 -6.60 8.81
N ALA A 214 -3.27 -5.53 8.82
CA ALA A 214 -3.20 -4.49 9.83
C ALA A 214 -3.65 -4.98 11.21
N VAL A 215 -4.64 -5.87 11.30
CA VAL A 215 -5.19 -6.37 12.57
C VAL A 215 -4.12 -7.01 13.48
N PRO A 216 -3.35 -8.04 13.05
CA PRO A 216 -2.31 -8.60 13.91
C PRO A 216 -1.20 -7.58 14.22
N SER A 217 -0.84 -6.75 13.25
CA SER A 217 0.14 -5.67 13.44
C SER A 217 -0.33 -4.66 14.49
N PHE A 218 -1.61 -4.32 14.49
CA PHE A 218 -2.23 -3.43 15.47
C PHE A 218 -2.24 -4.05 16.87
N LEU A 219 -2.70 -5.29 16.99
CA LEU A 219 -2.76 -6.00 18.28
C LEU A 219 -1.38 -6.15 18.95
N VAL A 220 -0.30 -6.18 18.17
CA VAL A 220 1.07 -6.28 18.68
C VAL A 220 1.70 -4.89 18.85
N LEU A 221 1.80 -4.10 17.79
CA LEU A 221 2.60 -2.88 17.77
C LEU A 221 1.91 -1.72 18.50
N TRP A 222 0.57 -1.65 18.50
CA TRP A 222 -0.13 -0.58 19.18
C TRP A 222 0.06 -0.60 20.71
N PRO A 223 -0.20 -1.71 21.44
CA PRO A 223 0.02 -1.73 22.88
C PRO A 223 1.50 -1.57 23.26
N ILE A 224 2.43 -2.12 22.46
CA ILE A 224 3.86 -1.89 22.66
C ILE A 224 4.19 -0.40 22.51
N SER A 225 3.65 0.25 21.48
CA SER A 225 3.83 1.68 21.24
C SER A 225 3.32 2.52 22.41
N VAL A 226 2.10 2.24 22.88
CA VAL A 226 1.52 2.93 24.05
C VAL A 226 2.41 2.70 25.27
N GLY A 227 2.84 1.47 25.52
CA GLY A 227 3.74 1.13 26.63
C GLY A 227 5.06 1.91 26.58
N VAL A 228 5.75 1.92 25.43
CA VAL A 228 6.98 2.70 25.24
C VAL A 228 6.75 4.20 25.42
N LEU A 229 5.64 4.74 24.89
CA LEU A 229 5.33 6.15 25.06
C LEU A 229 5.06 6.52 26.53
N THR A 230 4.47 5.63 27.34
CA THR A 230 4.30 5.89 28.78
C THR A 230 5.61 5.99 29.56
N THR A 231 6.72 5.41 29.05
CA THR A 231 8.03 5.49 29.71
C THR A 231 8.80 6.75 29.33
N ILE A 232 8.53 7.31 28.14
CA ILE A 232 9.19 8.51 27.62
C ILE A 232 8.43 9.78 28.02
N GLY A 233 7.10 9.74 28.03
CA GLY A 233 6.25 10.90 28.25
C GLY A 233 6.31 11.43 29.68
N ARG A 234 6.13 12.75 29.84
CA ARG A 234 5.97 13.36 31.16
C ARG A 234 4.53 13.19 31.62
N LYS A 235 4.33 12.57 32.78
CA LYS A 235 3.00 12.42 33.36
C LYS A 235 2.43 13.78 33.76
N ASP A 236 1.24 14.10 33.24
CA ASP A 236 0.48 15.30 33.57
C ASP A 236 -0.98 14.92 33.88
N GLY A 237 -1.32 14.91 35.16
CA GLY A 237 -2.60 14.39 35.65
C GLY A 237 -2.79 12.90 35.31
N ALA A 238 -3.80 12.60 34.50
CA ALA A 238 -4.18 11.25 34.08
C ALA A 238 -3.60 10.83 32.71
N ASP A 239 -2.81 11.69 32.06
CA ASP A 239 -2.28 11.46 30.71
C ASP A 239 -0.76 11.72 30.66
N TRP A 240 -0.14 11.41 29.53
CA TRP A 240 1.26 11.68 29.26
C TRP A 240 1.39 12.73 28.18
N VAL A 241 2.25 13.72 28.41
CA VAL A 241 2.50 14.84 27.51
C VAL A 241 3.91 14.73 26.94
N PHE A 242 4.05 15.11 25.67
CA PHE A 242 5.29 15.06 24.91
C PHE A 242 5.67 16.44 24.39
N GLU A 243 6.97 16.64 24.22
CA GLU A 243 7.51 17.80 23.51
C GLU A 243 7.21 17.68 22.01
N ASP A 244 7.13 18.84 21.35
CA ASP A 244 6.84 18.96 19.92
C ASP A 244 7.97 18.43 19.04
N ARG A 245 9.19 18.35 19.58
CA ARG A 245 10.39 17.91 18.84
C ARG A 245 10.94 16.58 19.33
N TRP A 246 11.41 15.83 18.36
CA TRP A 246 12.08 14.53 18.43
C TRP A 246 11.25 13.37 18.94
N ALA A 247 10.56 13.46 20.08
CA ALA A 247 9.87 12.30 20.64
C ALA A 247 8.76 11.75 19.72
N PRO A 248 7.80 12.56 19.25
CA PRO A 248 6.77 12.08 18.31
C PRO A 248 7.34 11.65 16.95
N GLN A 249 8.35 12.35 16.44
CA GLN A 249 8.93 12.09 15.11
C GLN A 249 9.75 10.81 15.11
N VAL A 250 10.62 10.60 16.10
CA VAL A 250 11.39 9.37 16.25
C VAL A 250 10.45 8.19 16.52
N PHE A 251 9.42 8.37 17.33
CA PHE A 251 8.39 7.36 17.52
C PHE A 251 7.76 6.93 16.19
N LYS A 252 7.34 7.90 15.37
CA LYS A 252 6.74 7.65 14.05
C LYS A 252 7.72 7.00 13.06
N LEU A 253 9.00 7.40 13.09
CA LEU A 253 10.06 6.78 12.31
C LEU A 253 10.18 5.29 12.64
N VAL A 254 10.30 4.98 13.93
CA VAL A 254 10.47 3.60 14.40
C VAL A 254 9.23 2.78 14.12
N LEU A 255 8.03 3.29 14.44
CA LEU A 255 6.78 2.59 14.20
C LEU A 255 6.58 2.30 12.70
N GLY A 256 6.74 3.31 11.85
CA GLY A 256 6.60 3.17 10.39
C GLY A 256 7.62 2.19 9.82
N GLY A 257 8.88 2.29 10.25
CA GLY A 257 9.96 1.42 9.81
C GLY A 257 9.76 -0.04 10.24
N VAL A 258 9.48 -0.29 11.52
CA VAL A 258 9.22 -1.65 12.04
C VAL A 258 7.99 -2.25 11.36
N LEU A 259 6.93 -1.46 11.16
CA LEU A 259 5.75 -1.93 10.45
C LEU A 259 6.07 -2.27 8.99
N GLY A 260 6.85 -1.43 8.30
CA GLY A 260 7.33 -1.69 6.94
C GLY A 260 8.14 -2.97 6.86
N LEU A 261 9.12 -3.14 7.74
CA LEU A 261 9.99 -4.32 7.83
C LEU A 261 9.19 -5.62 8.00
N LEU A 262 8.13 -5.59 8.81
CA LEU A 262 7.34 -6.78 9.13
C LEU A 262 6.29 -7.10 8.06
N THR A 263 5.67 -6.09 7.46
CA THR A 263 4.49 -6.29 6.61
C THR A 263 4.83 -6.42 5.13
N THR A 264 5.78 -5.64 4.61
CA THR A 264 6.12 -5.61 3.19
C THR A 264 6.66 -6.95 2.66
N PRO A 265 7.55 -7.69 3.36
CA PRO A 265 8.01 -8.98 2.86
C PRO A 265 6.87 -10.00 2.79
N LEU A 266 5.94 -9.93 3.75
CA LEU A 266 4.77 -10.81 3.80
C LEU A 266 3.83 -10.54 2.61
N MET A 267 3.62 -9.27 2.27
CA MET A 267 2.81 -8.86 1.14
C MET A 267 3.47 -9.24 -0.19
N ALA A 268 4.78 -8.99 -0.35
CA ALA A 268 5.53 -9.40 -1.53
C ALA A 268 5.50 -10.93 -1.74
N MET A 269 5.71 -11.71 -0.67
CA MET A 269 5.58 -13.17 -0.71
C MET A 269 4.17 -13.62 -1.13
N PHE A 270 3.12 -12.98 -0.61
CA PHE A 270 1.75 -13.28 -0.99
C PHE A 270 1.53 -13.08 -2.49
N TRP A 271 1.98 -11.95 -3.04
CA TRP A 271 1.82 -11.63 -4.47
C TRP A 271 2.63 -12.56 -5.37
N LEU A 272 3.87 -12.88 -4.99
CA LEU A 272 4.73 -13.81 -5.73
C LEU A 272 4.19 -15.25 -5.70
N ALA A 273 3.65 -15.71 -4.56
CA ALA A 273 3.00 -17.02 -4.46
C ALA A 273 1.73 -17.10 -5.30
N ARG A 274 0.92 -16.04 -5.28
CA ARG A 274 -0.28 -15.94 -6.12
C ARG A 274 0.07 -16.02 -7.61
N ALA A 275 1.07 -15.26 -8.07
CA ALA A 275 1.53 -15.32 -9.45
C ALA A 275 2.01 -16.73 -9.84
N GLY A 276 2.66 -17.44 -8.91
CA GLY A 276 3.08 -18.84 -9.12
C GLY A 276 1.91 -19.79 -9.31
N TRP A 277 0.82 -19.62 -8.55
CA TRP A 277 -0.40 -20.41 -8.73
C TRP A 277 -1.13 -20.11 -10.04
N GLU A 278 -1.19 -18.84 -10.44
CA GLU A 278 -1.78 -18.44 -11.72
C GLU A 278 -0.99 -19.02 -12.91
N ALA A 279 0.33 -19.14 -12.78
CA ALA A 279 1.17 -19.82 -13.76
C ALA A 279 0.95 -21.35 -13.77
N ALA A 280 0.87 -21.99 -12.59
CA ALA A 280 0.70 -23.44 -12.47
C ALA A 280 -0.69 -23.95 -12.90
N GLY A 281 -1.76 -23.22 -12.60
CA GLY A 281 -3.14 -23.61 -12.93
C GLY A 281 -3.47 -23.63 -14.43
N CYS A 282 -2.64 -22.98 -15.26
CA CYS A 282 -2.74 -23.08 -16.72
C CYS A 282 -1.94 -24.26 -17.31
N GLY A 283 -0.96 -24.80 -16.59
CA GLY A 283 -0.14 -25.93 -17.05
C GLY A 283 -0.85 -27.28 -17.00
N SER A 284 -1.90 -27.42 -16.19
CA SER A 284 -2.67 -28.67 -16.04
C SER A 284 -3.81 -28.83 -17.06
N ARG A 285 -3.91 -27.95 -18.08
CA ARG A 285 -4.83 -28.07 -19.22
C ARG A 285 -4.04 -28.19 -20.54
N GLN A 286 -3.25 -29.24 -20.68
CA GLN A 286 -2.88 -29.74 -22.00
C GLN A 286 -3.43 -31.16 -22.13
N PRO A 287 -4.33 -31.44 -23.10
CA PRO A 287 -4.56 -32.80 -23.56
C PRO A 287 -3.33 -33.35 -24.31
#